data_AF-A0A8C6AWZ5-F1
#
_entry.id   AF-A0A8C6AWZ5-F1
#
_cell.length_a   1.000
_cell.length_b   1.000
_cell.length_c   1.000
_cell.angle_alpha   90.00
_cell.angle_beta   90.00
_cell.angle_gamma   90.00
#
_symmetry.space_group_name_H-M   'P 1'
#
loop_
_entity.id
_entity.type
_entity.pdbx_description
1 polymer ?
#
loop_
_entity_poly.entity_id
_entity_poly.type
_entity_poly.pdbx_seq_one_letter_code
_entity_poly.pdbx_strand_id
1 'polypeptide(L)' 'MRVLYLLLLALGLFSQLATGVNLLTGFGQRSDHYICVKKGGTCNFSSCPLFQRIEGTCYGRKAKCCIRLW' A
#
# COMPACT_ATOMS: atom_id res chain seq x y z
N MET A 1 14.00 41.30 11.80
CA MET A 1 13.99 40.86 10.39
C MET A 1 14.76 39.56 10.12
N ARG A 2 15.98 39.35 10.66
CA ARG A 2 16.78 38.12 10.40
C ARG A 2 16.22 36.85 11.06
N VAL A 3 15.62 36.98 12.25
CA VAL A 3 15.06 35.83 13.00
C VAL A 3 13.85 35.22 12.28
N LEU A 4 12.99 36.06 11.68
CA LEU A 4 11.87 35.60 10.83
C LEU A 4 12.36 34.78 9.64
N TYR A 5 13.47 35.19 9.04
CA TYR A 5 14.06 34.48 7.91
C TYR A 5 14.62 33.10 8.30
N LEU A 6 15.28 33.02 9.46
CA LEU A 6 15.77 31.75 10.01
C LEU A 6 14.62 30.81 10.38
N LEU A 7 13.52 31.35 10.92
CA LEU A 7 12.32 30.58 11.25
C LEU A 7 11.65 29.99 10.00
N LEU A 8 11.54 30.79 8.93
CA LEU A 8 11.01 30.36 7.64
C LEU A 8 11.88 29.27 6.99
N LEU A 9 13.21 29.41 7.07
CA LEU A 9 14.16 28.45 6.52
C LEU A 9 14.10 27.09 7.26
N ALA A 10 13.96 27.13 8.58
CA ALA A 10 13.76 25.92 9.40
C ALA A 10 12.43 25.21 9.05
N LEU A 11 11.34 25.97 8.86
CA LEU A 11 10.03 25.42 8.49
C LEU A 11 10.04 24.75 7.10
N GLY A 12 10.79 25.33 6.15
CA GLY A 12 10.98 24.79 4.80
C GLY A 12 11.75 23.46 4.77
N LEU A 13 12.80 23.31 5.60
CA LEU A 13 13.53 22.04 5.70
C LEU A 13 12.68 20.92 6.34
N PHE A 14 11.88 21.25 7.36
CA PHE A 14 11.02 20.27 8.04
C PHE A 14 9.93 19.70 7.13
N SER A 15 9.38 20.53 6.24
CA SER A 15 8.34 20.09 5.29
C SER A 15 8.88 19.13 4.24
N GLN A 16 10.14 19.32 3.78
CA GLN A 16 10.82 18.40 2.86
C GLN A 16 11.13 17.04 3.48
N LEU A 17 11.56 17.01 4.75
CA LEU A 17 11.86 15.76 5.44
C LEU A 17 10.61 14.89 5.65
N ALA A 18 9.44 15.51 5.86
CA ALA A 18 8.17 14.79 5.94
C ALA A 18 7.68 14.24 4.60
N THR A 19 8.02 14.88 3.47
CA THR A 19 7.59 14.41 2.13
C THR A 19 8.51 13.33 1.56
N GLY A 20 9.81 13.32 1.92
CA GLY A 20 10.78 12.32 1.45
C GLY A 20 10.58 10.93 2.04
N VAL A 21 10.15 10.84 3.31
CA VAL A 21 9.93 9.55 3.98
C VAL A 21 8.69 8.84 3.43
N ASN A 22 7.65 9.58 3.03
CA ASN A 22 6.39 9.01 2.53
C ASN A 22 6.47 8.45 1.09
N LEU A 23 7.48 8.86 0.31
CA LEU A 23 7.69 8.36 -1.06
C LEU A 23 8.47 7.03 -1.08
N LEU A 24 9.33 6.78 -0.09
CA LEU A 24 10.11 5.54 0.00
C LEU A 24 9.32 4.38 0.61
N THR A 25 8.29 4.64 1.41
CA THR A 25 7.42 3.58 1.98
C THR A 25 6.52 2.93 0.92
N GLY A 26 6.19 3.64 -0.17
CA GLY A 26 5.30 3.14 -1.22
C GLY A 26 5.94 2.10 -2.16
N PHE A 27 7.27 2.12 -2.31
CA PHE A 27 7.99 1.19 -3.20
C PHE A 27 8.17 -0.22 -2.58
N GLY A 28 7.95 -0.37 -1.28
CA GLY A 28 8.06 -1.66 -0.56
C GLY A 28 6.73 -2.38 -0.32
N GLN A 29 5.59 -1.68 -0.47
CA GLN A 29 4.27 -2.29 -0.35
C GLN A 29 3.97 -3.06 -1.64
N ARG A 30 4.44 -4.31 -1.69
CA ARG A 30 3.99 -5.29 -2.70
C ARG A 30 2.47 -5.19 -2.82
N SER A 31 1.99 -5.02 -4.04
CA SER A 31 0.56 -4.93 -4.31
C SER A 31 -0.14 -6.16 -3.74
N ASP A 32 -1.31 -5.94 -3.16
CA ASP A 32 -2.15 -7.00 -2.59
C ASP A 32 -2.51 -8.06 -3.65
N HIS A 33 -2.66 -7.63 -4.91
CA HIS A 33 -2.72 -8.52 -6.06
C HIS A 33 -1.49 -9.44 -6.19
N TYR A 34 -0.26 -8.88 -6.18
CA TYR A 34 0.96 -9.67 -6.30
C TYR A 34 1.09 -10.68 -5.16
N ILE A 35 0.75 -10.28 -3.93
CA ILE A 35 0.79 -11.17 -2.76
C ILE A 35 -0.20 -12.33 -2.93
N CYS A 36 -1.41 -12.06 -3.44
CA CYS A 36 -2.41 -13.07 -3.68
C CYS A 36 -1.94 -14.12 -4.70
N VAL A 37 -1.44 -13.67 -5.85
CA VAL A 37 -0.96 -14.57 -6.92
C VAL A 37 0.26 -15.37 -6.46
N LYS A 38 1.18 -14.76 -5.71
CA LYS A 38 2.36 -15.45 -5.14
C LYS A 38 1.97 -16.61 -4.22
N LYS A 39 0.83 -16.52 -3.52
CA LYS A 39 0.30 -17.58 -2.66
C LYS A 39 -0.46 -18.68 -3.43
N GLY A 40 -0.54 -18.59 -4.76
CA GLY A 40 -1.36 -19.50 -5.57
C GLY A 40 -2.85 -19.14 -5.58
N GLY A 41 -3.20 -17.93 -5.13
CA GLY A 41 -4.56 -17.42 -5.14
C GLY A 41 -4.92 -16.71 -6.44
N THR A 42 -6.21 -16.42 -6.59
CA THR A 42 -6.78 -15.62 -7.69
C THR A 42 -7.59 -14.47 -7.12
N CYS A 43 -7.61 -13.35 -7.84
CA CYS A 43 -8.38 -12.18 -7.42
C CYS A 43 -9.76 -12.21 -8.07
N ASN A 44 -10.81 -12.13 -7.27
CA ASN A 44 -12.19 -12.09 -7.75
C ASN A 44 -12.91 -10.85 -7.23
N PHE A 45 -13.56 -10.08 -8.12
CA PHE A 45 -14.35 -8.91 -7.73
C PHE A 45 -15.67 -9.31 -7.07
N SER A 46 -16.20 -10.48 -7.41
CA SER A 46 -17.35 -11.08 -6.75
C SER A 46 -16.92 -11.99 -5.59
N SER A 47 -17.83 -12.82 -5.09
CA SER A 47 -17.51 -13.81 -4.05
C SER A 47 -16.62 -14.93 -4.58
N CYS A 48 -15.82 -15.53 -3.69
CA CYS A 48 -14.96 -16.65 -4.07
C CYS A 48 -15.78 -17.90 -4.46
N PRO A 49 -15.32 -18.71 -5.42
CA PRO A 49 -15.95 -19.98 -5.78
C PRO A 49 -16.04 -20.98 -4.61
N LEU A 50 -16.93 -21.97 -4.71
CA LEU A 50 -17.29 -22.95 -3.66
C LEU A 50 -16.13 -23.74 -3.01
N PHE A 51 -14.95 -23.80 -3.64
CA PHE A 51 -13.76 -24.50 -3.13
C PHE A 51 -12.56 -23.58 -2.88
N GLN A 52 -12.83 -22.28 -2.71
CA GLN A 52 -11.79 -21.29 -2.45
C GLN A 52 -12.11 -20.49 -1.19
N ARG A 53 -11.09 -20.25 -0.36
CA ARG A 53 -11.20 -19.43 0.84
C ARG A 53 -10.73 -18.01 0.53
N ILE A 54 -11.40 -17.02 1.12
CA ILE A 54 -10.93 -15.62 1.12
C ILE A 54 -9.76 -15.50 2.11
N GLU A 55 -8.58 -15.12 1.65
CA GLU A 55 -7.39 -14.92 2.50
C GLU A 55 -6.96 -13.44 2.58
N GLY A 56 -7.60 -12.57 1.80
CA GLY A 56 -7.30 -11.14 1.81
C GLY A 56 -8.03 -10.40 0.69
N THR A 57 -7.43 -9.31 0.25
CA THR A 57 -7.97 -8.47 -0.83
C THR A 57 -7.01 -8.35 -2.00
N CYS A 58 -7.52 -7.86 -3.12
CA CYS A 58 -6.74 -7.46 -4.29
C CYS A 58 -7.14 -6.05 -4.78
N TYR A 59 -6.23 -5.42 -5.51
CA TYR A 59 -6.40 -4.11 -6.15
C TYR A 59 -6.82 -3.00 -5.17
N GLY A 60 -6.20 -2.98 -3.99
CA GLY A 60 -6.50 -2.00 -2.95
C GLY A 60 -7.90 -2.18 -2.36
N ARG A 61 -8.25 -3.41 -1.96
CA ARG A 61 -9.57 -3.76 -1.38
C ARG A 61 -10.77 -3.74 -2.33
N LYS A 62 -10.55 -3.67 -3.65
CA LYS A 62 -11.63 -3.73 -4.65
C LYS A 62 -12.07 -5.15 -4.99
N ALA A 63 -11.20 -6.13 -4.76
CA ALA A 63 -11.46 -7.54 -5.01
C ALA A 63 -11.04 -8.39 -3.80
N LYS A 64 -11.50 -9.63 -3.77
CA LYS A 64 -11.15 -10.63 -2.76
C LYS A 64 -10.06 -11.53 -3.31
N CYS A 65 -9.07 -11.84 -2.47
CA CYS A 65 -8.07 -12.86 -2.79
C CYS A 65 -8.62 -14.24 -2.40
N CYS A 66 -8.84 -15.09 -3.40
CA CYS A 66 -9.41 -16.42 -3.27
C CYS A 66 -8.32 -17.47 -3.47
N ILE A 67 -8.03 -18.26 -2.43
CA ILE A 67 -6.99 -19.30 -2.47
C ILE A 67 -7.65 -20.67 -2.50
N ARG A 68 -7.14 -21.58 -3.34
CA ARG A 68 -7.61 -22.96 -3.38
C ARG A 68 -7.21 -23.66 -2.08
N LEU A 69 -8.17 -24.33 -1.45
CA LEU A 69 -7.91 -25.20 -0.31
C LEU A 69 -7.35 -26.50 -0.87
N TRP A 70 -6.03 -26.62 -1.09
CA TRP A 70 -5.30 -27.89 -1.30
C TRP A 70 -3.85 -27.76 -0.85
#